data_AF-A0A7C0WB31-F1
#
_entry.id   AF-A0A7C0WB31-F1
#
_cell.length_a   1.000
_cell.length_b   1.000
_cell.length_c   1.000
_cell.angle_alpha   90.00
_cell.angle_beta   90.00
_cell.angle_gamma   90.00
#
_symmetry.space_group_name_H-M   'P 1'
#
loop_
_entity.id
_entity.type
_entity.pdbx_description
1 polymer ?
#
loop_
_entity_poly.entity_id
_entity_poly.type
_entity_poly.pdbx_seq_one_letter_code
_entity_poly.pdbx_strand_id
1 'polypeptide(L)' 'MEKYDSSIMYAEKLIEYYPDSPEGYLWLTRLYFGTARYDEALRIGEESLEKSPDDPEIIDLMM' A
#
# COMPACT_ATOMS: atom_id res chain seq x y z
N MET A 1 9.66 15.34 -1.78
CA MET A 1 8.18 15.33 -1.73
C MET A 1 7.62 14.91 -3.10
N GLU A 2 7.95 15.59 -4.20
CA GLU A 2 7.45 15.23 -5.57
C GLU A 2 7.60 13.76 -6.00
N LYS A 3 8.66 13.07 -5.57
CA LYS A 3 8.85 11.64 -5.90
C LYS A 3 7.82 10.74 -5.22
N TYR A 4 7.44 11.05 -3.98
CA TYR A 4 6.43 10.28 -3.25
C TYR A 4 5.04 10.49 -3.85
N ASP A 5 4.71 11.71 -4.25
CA ASP A 5 3.43 12.02 -4.90
C ASP A 5 3.30 11.27 -6.24
N SER A 6 4.38 11.21 -7.02
CA SER A 6 4.41 10.43 -8.25
C SER A 6 4.30 8.92 -7.97
N SER A 7 5.02 8.41 -6.97
CA SER A 7 4.95 6.99 -6.60
C SER A 7 3.57 6.58 -6.08
N ILE A 8 2.92 7.44 -5.28
CA ILE A 8 1.55 7.21 -4.79
C ILE A 8 0.60 7.13 -5.98
N MET A 9 0.69 8.06 -6.93
CA MET A 9 -0.13 8.04 -8.15
C MET A 9 0.04 6.74 -8.95
N TYR A 10 1.25 6.21 -9.05
CA TYR A 10 1.47 4.93 -9.75
C TYR A 10 0.87 3.75 -8.98
N ALA A 11 0.97 3.74 -7.66
CA ALA A 11 0.36 2.69 -6.84
C ALA A 11 -1.17 2.73 -6.92
N GLU A 12 -1.77 3.93 -6.90
CA GLU A 12 -3.21 4.13 -7.12
C GLU A 12 -3.66 3.61 -8.50
N LYS A 13 -2.88 3.86 -9.56
CA LYS A 13 -3.16 3.30 -10.90
C LYS A 13 -3.05 1.78 -10.93
N LEU A 14 -2.13 1.18 -10.18
CA LEU A 14 -2.05 -0.28 -10.09
C LEU A 14 -3.32 -0.85 -9.47
N ILE A 15 -3.84 -0.21 -8.42
CA ILE A 15 -5.13 -0.60 -7.81
C ILE A 15 -6.28 -0.40 -8.81
N GLU A 16 -6.27 0.68 -9.60
CA GLU A 16 -7.31 0.94 -10.61
C GLU A 16 -7.31 -0.13 -11.72
N TYR A 17 -6.13 -0.51 -12.23
CA TYR A 17 -6.02 -1.50 -13.30
C TYR A 17 -6.13 -2.95 -12.81
N TYR A 18 -5.70 -3.22 -11.57
CA TYR A 18 -5.63 -4.55 -10.98
C TYR A 18 -6.17 -4.53 -9.53
N PRO A 19 -7.47 -4.29 -9.33
CA PRO A 19 -8.05 -4.15 -7.98
C PRO A 19 -8.03 -5.45 -7.16
N ASP A 20 -7.91 -6.61 -7.81
CA ASP A 20 -7.83 -7.90 -7.14
C ASP A 20 -6.38 -8.30 -6.80
N SER A 21 -5.40 -7.53 -7.27
CA SER A 21 -3.96 -7.77 -7.07
C SER A 21 -3.47 -7.05 -5.81
N PRO A 22 -2.85 -7.75 -4.85
CA PRO A 22 -2.37 -7.15 -3.60
C PRO A 22 -1.24 -6.13 -3.82
N GLU A 23 -0.52 -6.20 -4.95
CA GLU A 23 0.69 -5.42 -5.23
C GLU A 23 0.46 -3.92 -5.17
N GLY A 24 -0.64 -3.41 -5.73
CA GLY A 24 -0.96 -1.98 -5.71
C GLY A 24 -1.15 -1.46 -4.28
N TYR A 25 -1.88 -2.23 -3.48
CA TYR A 25 -2.14 -1.95 -2.06
C TYR A 25 -0.85 -2.02 -1.23
N LEU A 26 0.02 -3.00 -1.49
CA LEU A 26 1.32 -3.12 -0.83
C LEU A 26 2.23 -1.93 -1.10
N TRP A 27 2.35 -1.51 -2.36
CA TRP A 27 3.15 -0.33 -2.71
C TRP A 27 2.61 0.94 -2.07
N LEU A 28 1.28 1.11 -2.08
CA LEU A 28 0.65 2.28 -1.49
C LEU A 28 0.82 2.31 0.04
N THR A 29 0.69 1.15 0.71
CA THR A 29 0.96 0.98 2.14
C THR A 29 2.40 1.38 2.48
N ARG A 30 3.39 0.86 1.73
CA ARG A 30 4.81 1.20 1.90
C ARG A 30 5.09 2.69 1.74
N LEU A 31 4.46 3.33 0.75
CA LEU A 31 4.64 4.74 0.47
C LEU A 31 4.03 5.61 1.58
N TYR A 32 2.85 5.27 2.09
CA TYR A 32 2.25 5.96 3.22
C TYR A 32 3.05 5.77 4.50
N PHE A 33 3.52 4.55 4.78
CA PHE A 33 4.39 4.29 5.93
C PHE A 33 5.69 5.09 5.84
N GLY A 34 6.36 5.07 4.68
CA GLY A 34 7.60 5.81 4.43
C GLY A 34 7.46 7.33 4.43
N THR A 35 6.23 7.85 4.33
CA THR A 35 5.91 9.28 4.42
C THR A 35 5.27 9.67 5.76
N ALA A 36 5.31 8.76 6.76
CA ALA A 36 4.73 8.94 8.09
C ALA A 36 3.20 9.16 8.10
N ARG A 37 2.51 8.74 7.04
CA ARG A 37 1.04 8.74 6.92
C ARG A 37 0.49 7.41 7.45
N TYR A 38 0.73 7.13 8.73
CA TYR A 38 0.50 5.81 9.32
C TYR A 38 -0.97 5.39 9.32
N ASP A 39 -1.91 6.31 9.54
CA ASP A 39 -3.35 5.99 9.51
C ASP A 39 -3.79 5.47 8.13
N GLU A 40 -3.22 6.06 7.07
CA GLU A 40 -3.52 5.65 5.69
C GLU A 40 -2.77 4.37 5.31
N ALA A 41 -1.55 4.20 5.81
CA ALA A 41 -0.82 2.95 5.66
C ALA A 41 -1.57 1.78 6.31
N LEU A 42 -2.12 1.97 7.51
CA LEU A 42 -2.89 0.94 8.21
C LEU A 42 -4.13 0.54 7.39
N ARG A 43 -4.93 1.52 6.94
CA ARG A 43 -6.15 1.26 6.16
C ARG A 43 -5.85 0.51 4.86
N ILE A 44 -4.85 0.97 4.10
CA ILE A 44 -4.49 0.32 2.83
C ILE A 44 -3.83 -1.04 3.07
N GLY A 45 -3.08 -1.18 4.16
CA GLY A 45 -2.46 -2.45 4.57
C GLY A 45 -3.51 -3.51 4.90
N GLU A 46 -4.60 -3.12 5.58
CA GLU A 46 -5.76 -4.00 5.81
C GLU A 46 -6.37 -4.48 4.48
N GLU A 47 -6.59 -3.57 3.52
CA GLU A 47 -7.08 -3.94 2.19
C GLU A 47 -6.12 -4.88 1.44
N SER A 48 -4.80 -4.69 1.62
CA SER A 48 -3.77 -5.58 1.07
C SER A 48 -3.84 -6.98 1.68
N LEU A 49 -4.00 -7.09 3.01
CA LEU A 49 -4.16 -8.37 3.71
C LEU A 49 -5.48 -9.07 3.38
N GLU A 50 -6.55 -8.35 3.04
CA GLU A 50 -7.77 -9.00 2.55
C GLU A 50 -7.53 -9.75 1.22
N LYS A 51 -6.60 -9.26 0.39
CA LYS A 51 -6.24 -9.89 -0.90
C LYS A 51 -5.12 -10.92 -0.74
N SER A 52 -4.18 -10.68 0.16
CA SER A 52 -3.06 -11.58 0.48
C SER A 52 -2.85 -11.68 2.00
N PRO A 53 -3.62 -12.52 2.70
CA PRO A 53 -3.63 -12.55 4.18
C PRO A 53 -2.31 -12.98 4.84
N ASP A 54 -1.43 -13.60 4.07
CA ASP A 54 -0.14 -14.14 4.51
C ASP A 54 1.05 -13.35 3.95
N ASP A 55 0.83 -12.12 3.44
CA ASP A 55 1.92 -11.26 2.96
C ASP A 55 2.83 -10.82 4.13
N PRO A 56 4.05 -11.35 4.23
CA PRO A 56 4.94 -11.03 5.35
C PRO A 56 5.39 -9.57 5.33
N GLU A 57 5.40 -8.90 4.17
CA GLU A 57 5.81 -7.50 4.06
C GLU A 57 4.76 -6.57 4.66
N ILE A 58 3.48 -6.84 4.45
CA ILE A 58 2.40 -6.06 5.07
C ILE A 58 2.36 -6.30 6.58
N ILE A 59 2.50 -7.55 7.00
CA ILE A 59 2.51 -7.91 8.43
C ILE A 59 3.63 -7.16 9.15
N ASP A 60 4.82 -7.05 8.55
CA ASP A 60 5.95 -6.27 9.11
C ASP A 60 5.68 -4.77 9.16
N LEU A 61 5.00 -4.20 8.15
CA LEU A 61 4.65 -2.77 8.12
C LEU A 61 3.56 -2.37 9.11
N MET A 62 2.77 -3.33 9.61
CA MET A 62 1.67 -3.10 10.53
C MET A 62 2.01 -3.38 12.00
N MET A 63 3.18 -3.94 12.30
CA MET A 63 3.68 -4.17 13.66
C MET A 63 4.32 -2.92 14.28
#